data_AF-A0A1Q9CZ61-F1
#
_entry.id   AF-A0A1Q9CZ61-F1
#
_cell.length_a   1.000
_cell.length_b   1.000
_cell.length_c   1.000
_cell.angle_alpha   90.00
_cell.angle_beta   90.00
_cell.angle_gamma   90.00
#
_symmetry.space_group_name_H-M   'P 1'
#
loop_
_entity.id
_entity.type
_entity.pdbx_description
1 polymer ?
#
loop_
_entity_poly.entity_id
_entity_poly.type
_entity_poly.pdbx_seq_one_letter_code
_entity_poly.pdbx_strand_id
1 'polypeptide(L)'
;MAKRALRLACVALSILILRHHSEFQAFTGSVRAQTGSRISLRSVAETGLSQLAAVTTLSIDTGDLAIIKEYAETGLITDATTNPLFVSQAGLSGDPVYVAFVEDAIEYACGKVEGVDERVALAMDKLAVNLGVAISKLVTGYISTEVDPRLSFDKEETLRRARRIIALYEEAGVPRERVLIKLAATWEGIAAMAELEKEGITCNMTLVFGFVQAVAAAQYGARLISPFPGRVLDWHKRSSGKETWSPREDPGVVAVERIRHIGSV
;
A
#
# COMPACT_ATOMS: atom_id res chain seq x y z
N MET A 1 -24.66 3.36 17.24
CA MET A 1 -23.40 3.37 16.48
C MET A 1 -23.73 3.37 15.00
N ALA A 2 -23.29 4.37 14.23
CA ALA A 2 -23.46 4.34 12.77
C ALA A 2 -22.59 3.21 12.20
N LYS A 3 -23.18 2.29 11.43
CA LYS A 3 -22.44 1.28 10.66
C LYS A 3 -21.52 2.02 9.68
N ARG A 4 -20.23 2.17 9.98
CA ARG A 4 -19.25 2.72 9.02
C ARG A 4 -18.91 1.62 8.02
N ALA A 5 -19.06 1.91 6.73
CA ALA A 5 -18.86 0.92 5.68
C ALA A 5 -17.37 0.52 5.56
N LEU A 6 -17.11 -0.79 5.56
CA LEU A 6 -15.78 -1.34 5.25
C LEU A 6 -15.40 -0.97 3.82
N ARG A 7 -14.24 -0.33 3.64
CA ARG A 7 -13.66 -0.12 2.31
C ARG A 7 -12.71 -1.28 1.98
N LEU A 8 -12.79 -1.79 0.77
CA LEU A 8 -11.74 -2.64 0.23
C LEU A 8 -10.71 -1.76 -0.46
N ALA A 9 -9.45 -1.87 -0.08
CA ALA A 9 -8.37 -1.50 -0.99
C ALA A 9 -8.35 -2.57 -2.07
N CYS A 10 -8.94 -2.28 -3.23
CA CYS A 10 -8.66 -3.07 -4.42
C CYS A 10 -7.19 -2.82 -4.78
N VAL A 11 -6.31 -3.73 -4.36
CA VAL A 11 -4.95 -3.84 -4.88
C VAL A 11 -5.07 -4.29 -6.33
N ALA A 12 -5.22 -3.34 -7.24
CA ALA A 12 -5.38 -3.60 -8.65
C ALA A 12 -4.56 -2.61 -9.48
N LEU A 13 -3.27 -2.49 -9.19
CA LEU A 13 -2.30 -2.03 -10.20
C LEU A 13 -1.04 -2.88 -10.31
N SER A 14 -0.83 -3.87 -9.44
CA SER A 14 0.34 -4.76 -9.52
C SER A 14 0.27 -5.72 -10.73
N ILE A 15 -0.93 -6.05 -11.21
CA ILE A 15 -1.13 -7.00 -12.33
C ILE A 15 -1.13 -6.30 -13.70
N LEU A 16 -1.49 -5.01 -13.78
CA LEU A 16 -1.47 -4.26 -15.05
C LEU A 16 -0.06 -3.78 -15.42
N ILE A 17 0.76 -3.36 -14.44
CA ILE A 17 2.08 -2.77 -14.71
C ILE A 17 3.07 -3.82 -15.24
N LEU A 18 3.01 -5.08 -14.77
CA LEU A 18 3.97 -6.11 -15.15
C LEU A 18 3.69 -6.77 -16.51
N ARG A 19 2.47 -6.67 -17.06
CA ARG A 19 2.14 -7.23 -18.38
C ARG A 19 2.32 -6.26 -19.54
N HIS A 20 2.33 -4.95 -19.28
CA HIS A 20 2.48 -3.93 -20.34
C HIS A 20 3.90 -3.38 -20.49
N HIS A 21 4.89 -3.78 -19.67
CA HIS A 21 6.25 -3.22 -19.79
C HIS A 21 6.90 -3.50 -21.17
N SER A 22 6.59 -4.64 -21.81
CA SER A 22 7.06 -4.97 -23.16
C SER A 22 6.27 -4.25 -24.27
N GLU A 23 4.98 -4.01 -24.08
CA GLU A 23 4.14 -3.27 -25.04
C GLU A 23 4.34 -1.75 -24.93
N PHE A 24 4.67 -1.25 -23.74
CA PHE A 24 4.98 0.14 -23.46
C PHE A 24 6.39 0.52 -23.93
N GLN A 25 7.36 -0.39 -23.90
CA GLN A 25 8.65 -0.17 -24.56
C GLN A 25 8.52 -0.11 -26.09
N ALA A 26 7.63 -0.91 -26.69
CA ALA A 26 7.32 -0.80 -28.11
C ALA A 26 6.60 0.52 -28.45
N PHE A 27 5.70 0.99 -27.58
CA PHE A 27 5.05 2.29 -27.70
C PHE A 27 6.04 3.46 -27.59
N THR A 28 6.88 3.49 -26.53
CA THR A 28 7.88 4.55 -26.30
C THR A 28 8.99 4.57 -27.37
N GLY A 29 9.35 3.41 -27.93
CA GLY A 29 10.26 3.32 -29.08
C GLY A 29 9.69 3.95 -30.36
N SER A 30 8.38 3.86 -30.57
CA SER A 30 7.69 4.50 -31.71
C SER A 30 7.46 6.01 -31.51
N VAL A 31 7.28 6.45 -30.26
CA VAL A 31 7.04 7.87 -29.89
C VAL A 31 8.31 8.72 -30.04
N ARG A 32 9.51 8.15 -29.86
CA ARG A 32 10.78 8.88 -30.05
C ARG A 32 11.08 9.24 -31.51
N ALA A 33 10.44 8.60 -32.49
CA ALA A 33 10.66 8.87 -33.90
C ALA A 33 9.77 10.01 -34.46
N GLN A 34 8.81 10.53 -33.68
CA GLN A 34 7.94 11.63 -34.10
C GLN A 34 8.13 12.85 -33.18
N THR A 35 9.27 13.51 -33.36
CA THR A 35 9.48 14.87 -32.86
C THR A 35 8.45 15.81 -33.48
N GLY A 36 7.63 16.47 -32.64
CA GLY A 36 6.93 17.70 -33.03
C GLY A 36 5.41 17.75 -32.88
N SER A 37 4.76 16.89 -32.09
CA SER A 37 3.35 17.13 -31.73
C SER A 37 3.12 17.04 -30.23
N ARG A 38 2.52 18.09 -29.66
CA ARG A 38 1.96 18.08 -28.31
C ARG A 38 1.08 16.84 -28.19
N ILE A 39 1.31 16.01 -27.17
CA ILE A 39 0.35 14.98 -26.79
C ILE A 39 -0.97 15.70 -26.56
N SER A 40 -1.90 15.47 -27.49
CA SER A 40 -3.23 16.06 -27.46
C SER A 40 -3.94 15.53 -26.22
N LEU A 41 -4.56 16.42 -25.44
CA LEU A 41 -5.45 16.10 -24.31
C LEU A 41 -6.69 15.27 -24.72
N ARG A 42 -6.74 14.72 -25.93
CA ARG A 42 -7.65 13.64 -26.36
C ARG A 42 -7.04 12.28 -26.01
N SER A 43 -7.54 11.49 -25.07
CA SER A 43 -8.39 11.78 -23.93
C SER A 43 -8.02 10.73 -22.88
N VAL A 44 -7.57 11.15 -21.69
CA VAL A 44 -7.40 10.21 -20.56
C VAL A 44 -8.70 9.44 -20.32
N ALA A 45 -9.85 10.06 -20.66
CA ALA A 45 -11.21 9.54 -20.60
C ALA A 45 -11.50 8.20 -21.30
N GLU A 46 -10.65 7.72 -22.22
CA GLU A 46 -10.90 6.46 -22.96
C GLU A 46 -10.01 5.28 -22.54
N THR A 47 -9.02 5.50 -21.68
CA THR A 47 -8.10 4.43 -21.22
C THR A 47 -8.79 3.43 -20.27
N GLY A 48 -8.28 2.20 -20.20
CA GLY A 48 -8.74 1.24 -19.19
C GLY A 48 -8.55 1.75 -17.76
N LEU A 49 -7.54 2.59 -17.53
CA LEU A 49 -7.27 3.23 -16.24
C LEU A 49 -8.37 4.22 -15.85
N SER A 50 -8.82 5.08 -16.77
CA SER A 50 -9.90 6.05 -16.47
C SER A 50 -11.26 5.38 -16.33
N GLN A 51 -11.53 4.33 -17.11
CA GLN A 51 -12.73 3.52 -16.93
C GLN A 51 -12.75 2.85 -15.54
N LEU A 52 -11.60 2.36 -15.07
CA LEU A 52 -11.49 1.80 -13.72
C LEU A 52 -11.64 2.88 -12.63
N ALA A 53 -11.01 4.04 -12.83
CA ALA A 53 -11.10 5.18 -11.90
C ALA A 53 -12.55 5.69 -11.74
N ALA A 54 -13.38 5.57 -12.78
CA ALA A 54 -14.79 5.96 -12.74
C ALA A 54 -15.64 5.08 -11.78
N VAL A 55 -15.19 3.86 -11.46
CA VAL A 55 -15.94 2.90 -10.64
C VAL A 55 -15.19 2.45 -9.39
N THR A 56 -13.94 2.88 -9.19
CA THR A 56 -13.07 2.44 -8.10
C THR A 56 -12.06 3.53 -7.75
N THR A 57 -11.89 3.83 -6.46
CA THR A 57 -10.78 4.66 -5.99
C THR A 57 -9.46 3.93 -6.20
N LEU A 58 -8.53 4.56 -6.90
CA LEU A 58 -7.26 3.94 -7.27
C LEU A 58 -6.14 4.30 -6.29
N SER A 59 -5.40 3.27 -5.90
CA SER A 59 -4.15 3.38 -5.15
C SER A 59 -3.01 2.78 -5.96
N ILE A 60 -1.83 3.39 -5.89
CA ILE A 60 -0.61 2.82 -6.47
C ILE A 60 0.19 2.06 -5.41
N ASP A 61 0.76 0.91 -5.79
CA ASP A 61 1.48 0.01 -4.89
C ASP A 61 2.97 -0.05 -5.27
N THR A 62 3.75 0.92 -4.81
CA THR A 62 5.19 1.05 -5.07
C THR A 62 5.84 2.02 -4.09
N GLY A 63 7.16 1.95 -3.94
CA GLY A 63 7.99 2.96 -3.28
C GLY A 63 8.70 3.91 -4.24
N ASP A 64 8.51 3.75 -5.55
CA ASP A 64 9.17 4.57 -6.57
C ASP A 64 8.47 5.93 -6.73
N LEU A 65 9.13 6.99 -6.25
CA LEU A 65 8.64 8.36 -6.29
C LEU A 65 8.40 8.88 -7.72
N ALA A 66 9.18 8.45 -8.71
CA ALA A 66 9.02 8.89 -10.09
C ALA A 66 7.73 8.30 -10.69
N ILE A 67 7.52 6.99 -10.49
CA ILE A 67 6.29 6.31 -10.92
C ILE A 67 5.08 6.90 -10.19
N ILE A 68 5.16 7.11 -8.89
CA ILE A 68 4.06 7.70 -8.11
C ILE A 68 3.69 9.08 -8.64
N LYS A 69 4.70 9.93 -8.90
CA LYS A 69 4.48 11.26 -9.45
C LYS A 69 3.79 11.21 -10.82
N GLU A 70 4.29 10.38 -11.72
CA GLU A 70 3.71 10.21 -13.07
C GLU A 70 2.23 9.84 -13.01
N TYR A 71 1.86 8.86 -12.18
CA TYR A 71 0.46 8.44 -12.07
C TYR A 71 -0.41 9.39 -11.25
N ALA A 72 0.14 10.07 -10.24
CA ALA A 72 -0.60 11.07 -9.47
C ALA A 72 -0.95 12.29 -10.33
N GLU A 73 -0.08 12.71 -11.25
CA GLU A 73 -0.31 13.81 -12.19
C GLU A 73 -1.50 13.54 -13.15
N THR A 74 -1.90 12.27 -13.33
CA THR A 74 -3.13 11.94 -14.09
C THR A 74 -4.41 12.40 -13.39
N GLY A 75 -4.37 12.63 -12.07
CA GLY A 75 -5.53 12.91 -11.23
C GLY A 75 -6.44 11.70 -10.97
N LEU A 76 -6.13 10.52 -11.53
CA LEU A 76 -6.92 9.29 -11.37
C LEU A 76 -6.52 8.47 -10.14
N ILE A 77 -5.25 8.55 -9.72
CA ILE A 77 -4.72 7.86 -8.54
C ILE A 77 -4.60 8.84 -7.38
N THR A 78 -5.25 8.51 -6.27
CA THR A 78 -5.28 9.38 -5.09
C THR A 78 -4.47 8.84 -3.94
N ASP A 79 -4.32 7.53 -3.84
CA ASP A 79 -3.70 6.87 -2.69
C ASP A 79 -2.41 6.16 -3.10
N ALA A 80 -1.52 5.91 -2.13
CA ALA A 80 -0.34 5.08 -2.31
C ALA A 80 -0.16 4.12 -1.15
N THR A 81 0.27 2.90 -1.45
CA THR A 81 0.60 1.87 -0.47
C THR A 81 2.07 1.48 -0.58
N THR A 82 2.74 1.44 0.56
CA THR A 82 4.06 0.80 0.67
C THR A 82 3.95 -0.50 1.48
N ASN A 83 5.06 -1.23 1.51
CA ASN A 83 5.29 -2.40 2.32
C ASN A 83 6.82 -2.50 2.58
N PRO A 84 7.29 -3.40 3.46
CA PRO A 84 8.71 -3.51 3.77
C PRO A 84 9.62 -3.81 2.55
N LEU A 85 9.09 -4.49 1.51
CA LEU A 85 9.84 -4.74 0.28
C LEU A 85 10.13 -3.44 -0.45
N PHE A 86 9.14 -2.56 -0.62
CA PHE A 86 9.35 -1.29 -1.31
C PHE A 86 10.27 -0.34 -0.54
N VAL A 87 10.18 -0.34 0.79
CA VAL A 87 11.11 0.45 1.64
C VAL A 87 12.54 -0.07 1.48
N SER A 88 12.74 -1.39 1.46
CA SER A 88 14.08 -1.97 1.27
C SER A 88 14.63 -1.76 -0.15
N GLN A 89 13.79 -1.89 -1.18
CA GLN A 89 14.18 -1.59 -2.57
C GLN A 89 14.56 -0.13 -2.76
N ALA A 90 13.79 0.79 -2.18
CA ALA A 90 14.11 2.22 -2.16
C ALA A 90 15.48 2.46 -1.51
N GLY A 91 15.71 1.92 -0.31
CA GLY A 91 16.99 2.07 0.40
C GLY A 91 18.20 1.44 -0.30
N LEU A 92 17.98 0.42 -1.14
CA LEU A 92 19.04 -0.27 -1.90
C LEU A 92 19.22 0.22 -3.34
N SER A 93 18.41 1.19 -3.79
CA SER A 93 18.39 1.64 -5.18
C SER A 93 19.69 2.32 -5.64
N GLY A 94 20.46 2.91 -4.71
CA GLY A 94 21.61 3.75 -5.00
C GLY A 94 21.25 5.14 -5.53
N ASP A 95 19.95 5.46 -5.66
CA ASP A 95 19.51 6.79 -6.06
C ASP A 95 19.72 7.79 -4.89
N PRO A 96 20.34 8.96 -5.16
CA PRO A 96 20.71 9.92 -4.11
C PRO A 96 19.56 10.35 -3.20
N VAL A 97 18.33 10.40 -3.72
CA VAL A 97 17.14 10.78 -2.93
C VAL A 97 16.89 9.75 -1.82
N TYR A 98 16.94 8.47 -2.16
CA TYR A 98 16.68 7.41 -1.18
C TYR A 98 17.88 7.16 -0.27
N VAL A 99 19.12 7.35 -0.76
CA VAL A 99 20.31 7.34 0.09
C VAL A 99 20.19 8.39 1.19
N ALA A 100 19.76 9.62 0.84
CA ALA A 100 19.53 10.67 1.83
C ALA A 100 18.45 10.28 2.86
N PHE A 101 17.41 9.53 2.48
CA PHE A 101 16.42 9.03 3.45
C PHE A 101 17.01 8.03 4.43
N VAL A 102 17.94 7.18 3.97
CA VAL A 102 18.63 6.20 4.81
C VAL A 102 19.58 6.92 5.78
N GLU A 103 20.37 7.86 5.28
CA GLU A 103 21.30 8.66 6.10
C GLU A 103 20.55 9.46 7.17
N ASP A 104 19.49 10.19 6.80
CA ASP A 104 18.63 10.90 7.76
C ASP A 104 18.04 9.97 8.82
N ALA A 105 17.59 8.78 8.42
CA ALA A 105 17.01 7.82 9.36
C ALA A 105 18.04 7.28 10.37
N ILE A 106 19.27 7.03 9.93
CA ILE A 106 20.37 6.59 10.78
C ILE A 106 20.76 7.71 11.75
N GLU A 107 20.93 8.93 11.23
CA GLU A 107 21.30 10.10 12.05
C GLU A 107 20.23 10.38 13.11
N TYR A 108 18.96 10.42 12.70
CA TYR A 108 17.83 10.61 13.60
C TYR A 108 17.82 9.56 14.72
N ALA A 109 17.97 8.27 14.37
CA ALA A 109 17.96 7.21 15.36
C ALA A 109 19.15 7.29 16.32
N CYS A 110 20.36 7.55 15.82
CA CYS A 110 21.56 7.68 16.64
C CYS A 110 21.48 8.86 17.62
N GLY A 111 20.78 9.94 17.23
CA GLY A 111 20.55 11.11 18.08
C GLY A 111 19.42 10.97 19.10
N LYS A 112 18.54 9.97 18.97
CA LYS A 112 17.33 9.83 19.81
C LYS A 112 17.40 8.67 20.81
N VAL A 113 18.10 7.58 20.47
CA VAL A 113 18.12 6.36 21.29
C VAL A 113 19.52 5.75 21.41
N GLU A 114 19.73 5.02 22.49
CA GLU A 114 20.93 4.21 22.74
C GLU A 114 20.65 2.72 22.47
N GLY A 115 21.71 1.94 22.28
CA GLY A 115 21.63 0.52 21.96
C GLY A 115 21.46 0.25 20.46
N VAL A 116 22.19 -0.73 19.95
CA VAL A 116 22.23 -1.03 18.51
C VAL A 116 20.86 -1.46 18.00
N ASP A 117 20.17 -2.35 18.72
CA ASP A 117 18.88 -2.90 18.29
C ASP A 117 17.78 -1.84 18.19
N GLU A 118 17.66 -0.96 19.19
CA GLU A 118 16.64 0.11 19.17
C GLU A 118 16.99 1.19 18.15
N ARG A 119 18.28 1.49 17.93
CA ARG A 119 18.72 2.38 16.83
C ARG A 119 18.32 1.82 15.47
N VAL A 120 18.56 0.53 15.22
CA VAL A 120 18.16 -0.12 13.97
C VAL A 120 16.64 -0.10 13.82
N ALA A 121 15.91 -0.46 14.88
CA ALA A 121 14.45 -0.47 14.86
C ALA A 121 13.85 0.93 14.59
N LEU A 122 14.39 1.98 15.21
CA LEU A 122 13.95 3.36 14.99
C LEU A 122 14.34 3.87 13.60
N ALA A 123 15.56 3.55 13.12
CA ALA A 123 16.00 3.91 11.78
C ALA A 123 15.11 3.26 10.70
N MET A 124 14.71 2.00 10.88
CA MET A 124 13.79 1.32 9.94
C MET A 124 12.43 2.03 9.85
N ASP A 125 11.86 2.43 10.99
CA ASP A 125 10.60 3.17 10.99
C ASP A 125 10.75 4.55 10.38
N LYS A 126 11.81 5.26 10.76
CA LYS A 126 12.12 6.59 10.25
C LYS A 126 12.35 6.56 8.74
N LEU A 127 13.00 5.54 8.21
CA LEU A 127 13.15 5.33 6.77
C LEU A 127 11.81 5.12 6.08
N ALA A 128 10.94 4.26 6.64
CA ALA A 128 9.60 4.03 6.11
C ALA A 128 8.76 5.33 6.11
N VAL A 129 8.87 6.13 7.16
CA VAL A 129 8.21 7.44 7.28
C VAL A 129 8.81 8.45 6.31
N ASN A 130 10.13 8.52 6.15
CA ASN A 130 10.78 9.43 5.20
C ASN A 130 10.28 9.22 3.77
N LEU A 131 10.22 7.95 3.35
CA LEU A 131 9.62 7.58 2.07
C LEU A 131 8.14 8.00 2.00
N GLY A 132 7.35 7.67 3.02
CA GLY A 132 5.93 8.00 3.02
C GLY A 132 5.63 9.50 3.09
N VAL A 133 6.47 10.30 3.73
CA VAL A 133 6.40 11.77 3.73
C VAL A 133 6.64 12.28 2.31
N ALA A 134 7.64 11.77 1.60
CA ALA A 134 7.87 12.12 0.20
C ALA A 134 6.65 11.76 -0.68
N ILE A 135 6.08 10.57 -0.50
CA ILE A 135 4.89 10.11 -1.22
C ILE A 135 3.66 10.98 -0.91
N SER A 136 3.47 11.37 0.36
CA SER A 136 2.32 12.15 0.80
C SER A 136 2.21 13.54 0.14
N LYS A 137 3.34 14.06 -0.38
CA LYS A 137 3.43 15.31 -1.15
C LYS A 137 3.04 15.13 -2.62
N LEU A 138 3.07 13.90 -3.11
CA LEU A 138 2.75 13.56 -4.51
C LEU A 138 1.28 13.16 -4.68
N VAL A 139 0.70 12.47 -3.71
CA VAL A 139 -0.67 11.96 -3.79
C VAL A 139 -1.65 12.84 -3.00
N THR A 140 -2.93 12.87 -3.40
CA THR A 140 -3.96 13.72 -2.76
C THR A 140 -4.82 13.00 -1.74
N GLY A 141 -4.62 11.70 -1.54
CA GLY A 141 -5.32 10.85 -0.57
C GLY A 141 -4.37 10.22 0.45
N TYR A 142 -4.48 8.92 0.68
CA TYR A 142 -3.79 8.26 1.78
C TYR A 142 -2.40 7.74 1.41
N ILE A 143 -1.49 7.73 2.39
CA ILE A 143 -0.27 6.90 2.36
C ILE A 143 -0.41 5.76 3.37
N SER A 144 -0.22 4.52 2.93
CA SER A 144 -0.20 3.35 3.81
C SER A 144 1.23 2.94 4.13
N THR A 145 1.55 2.83 5.43
CA THR A 145 2.89 2.46 5.93
C THR A 145 2.77 1.27 6.87
N GLU A 146 3.56 0.23 6.61
CA GLU A 146 3.47 -1.05 7.31
C GLU A 146 4.35 -1.11 8.55
N VAL A 147 3.77 -1.60 9.64
CA VAL A 147 4.51 -1.98 10.85
C VAL A 147 5.41 -3.17 10.53
N ASP A 148 6.53 -3.27 11.24
CA ASP A 148 7.46 -4.40 11.10
C ASP A 148 6.71 -5.75 11.20
N PRO A 149 6.72 -6.58 10.13
CA PRO A 149 5.94 -7.81 10.09
C PRO A 149 6.40 -8.84 11.11
N ARG A 150 7.61 -8.74 11.67
CA ARG A 150 8.07 -9.61 12.78
C ARG A 150 7.21 -9.45 14.03
N LEU A 151 6.51 -8.32 14.17
CA LEU A 151 5.64 -7.99 15.29
C LEU A 151 4.21 -8.51 15.12
N SER A 152 3.88 -9.19 14.01
CA SER A 152 2.50 -9.57 13.65
C SER A 152 1.76 -10.41 14.70
N PHE A 153 2.49 -11.05 15.63
CA PHE A 153 1.93 -11.86 16.71
C PHE A 153 2.20 -11.26 18.11
N ASP A 154 2.63 -9.99 18.17
CA ASP A 154 2.81 -9.23 19.40
C ASP A 154 1.96 -7.96 19.33
N LYS A 155 0.81 -8.00 20.02
CA LYS A 155 -0.15 -6.90 20.02
C LYS A 155 0.46 -5.63 20.63
N GLU A 156 1.16 -5.74 21.75
CA GLU A 156 1.65 -4.57 22.50
C GLU A 156 2.79 -3.87 21.75
N GLU A 157 3.72 -4.65 21.20
CA GLU A 157 4.80 -4.09 20.40
C GLU A 157 4.29 -3.54 19.05
N THR A 158 3.27 -4.16 18.45
CA THR A 158 2.57 -3.60 17.28
C THR A 158 1.96 -2.24 17.59
N LEU A 159 1.28 -2.10 18.74
CA LEU A 159 0.68 -0.82 19.17
C LEU A 159 1.75 0.25 19.40
N ARG A 160 2.82 -0.10 20.13
CA ARG A 160 3.95 0.81 20.36
C ARG A 160 4.51 1.31 19.03
N ARG A 161 4.72 0.39 18.08
CA ARG A 161 5.29 0.67 16.78
C ARG A 161 4.39 1.54 15.90
N ALA A 162 3.10 1.22 15.83
CA ALA A 162 2.10 2.00 15.11
C ALA A 162 2.02 3.45 15.60
N ARG A 163 1.95 3.65 16.93
CA ARG A 163 1.93 4.99 17.54
C ARG A 163 3.21 5.76 17.25
N ARG A 164 4.37 5.09 17.28
CA ARG A 164 5.66 5.70 16.91
C ARG A 164 5.68 6.17 15.46
N ILE A 165 5.21 5.35 14.52
CA ILE A 165 5.14 5.73 13.11
C ILE A 165 4.24 6.96 12.92
N ILE A 166 3.08 7.02 13.57
CA ILE A 166 2.20 8.21 13.52
C ILE A 166 2.90 9.44 14.11
N ALA A 167 3.56 9.32 15.26
CA ALA A 167 4.28 10.43 15.86
C ALA A 167 5.40 10.99 14.94
N LEU A 168 6.12 10.11 14.25
CA LEU A 168 7.14 10.51 13.27
C LEU A 168 6.54 11.25 12.06
N TYR A 169 5.36 10.84 11.59
CA TYR A 169 4.64 11.56 10.54
C TYR A 169 4.19 12.96 11.00
N GLU A 170 3.66 13.06 12.22
CA GLU A 170 3.23 14.33 12.80
C GLU A 170 4.41 15.28 13.02
N GLU A 171 5.55 14.78 13.49
CA GLU A 171 6.81 15.54 13.60
C GLU A 171 7.27 16.07 12.23
N ALA A 172 7.05 15.29 11.16
CA ALA A 172 7.36 15.68 9.78
C ALA A 172 6.27 16.57 9.13
N GLY A 173 5.22 16.95 9.88
CA GLY A 173 4.14 17.83 9.40
C GLY A 173 3.08 17.14 8.53
N VAL A 174 3.03 15.80 8.51
CA VAL A 174 1.97 15.04 7.84
C VAL A 174 0.90 14.68 8.87
N PRO A 175 -0.35 15.15 8.72
CA PRO A 175 -1.40 14.89 9.69
C PRO A 175 -1.79 13.40 9.68
N ARG A 176 -2.07 12.83 10.85
CA ARG A 176 -2.37 11.39 11.01
C ARG A 176 -3.54 10.90 10.14
N GLU A 177 -4.48 11.79 9.79
CA GLU A 177 -5.62 11.49 8.93
C GLU A 177 -5.21 11.16 7.49
N ARG A 178 -3.97 11.45 7.10
CA ARG A 178 -3.38 11.10 5.79
C ARG A 178 -2.70 9.75 5.79
N VAL A 179 -2.54 9.13 6.95
CA VAL A 179 -1.72 7.93 7.13
C VAL A 179 -2.60 6.74 7.48
N LEU A 180 -2.36 5.61 6.81
CA LEU A 180 -2.97 4.32 7.12
C LEU A 180 -1.89 3.38 7.68
N ILE A 181 -1.98 3.04 8.97
CA ILE A 181 -1.07 2.06 9.57
C ILE A 181 -1.44 0.67 9.07
N LYS A 182 -0.53 0.05 8.34
CA LYS A 182 -0.74 -1.25 7.71
C LYS A 182 -0.26 -2.36 8.63
N LEU A 183 -1.17 -3.29 8.93
CA LEU A 183 -0.97 -4.39 9.88
C LEU A 183 -1.36 -5.72 9.24
N ALA A 184 -0.61 -6.79 9.51
CA ALA A 184 -1.02 -8.12 9.10
C ALA A 184 -2.35 -8.51 9.77
N ALA A 185 -3.26 -9.14 9.02
CA ALA A 185 -4.55 -9.61 9.52
C ALA A 185 -4.44 -10.92 10.32
N THR A 186 -3.54 -10.95 11.30
CA THR A 186 -3.50 -11.93 12.40
C THR A 186 -4.53 -11.56 13.46
N TRP A 187 -4.75 -12.44 14.44
CA TRP A 187 -5.65 -12.13 15.55
C TRP A 187 -5.13 -10.94 16.37
N GLU A 188 -3.83 -10.93 16.68
CA GLU A 188 -3.14 -9.87 17.40
C GLU A 188 -3.14 -8.56 16.61
N GLY A 189 -2.95 -8.62 15.29
CA GLY A 189 -3.01 -7.46 14.42
C GLY A 189 -4.42 -6.84 14.36
N ILE A 190 -5.48 -7.67 14.31
CA ILE A 190 -6.87 -7.19 14.37
C ILE A 190 -7.18 -6.58 15.76
N ALA A 191 -6.70 -7.21 16.84
CA ALA A 191 -6.85 -6.67 18.19
C ALA A 191 -6.13 -5.32 18.35
N ALA A 192 -4.91 -5.19 17.84
CA ALA A 192 -4.16 -3.94 17.83
C ALA A 192 -4.87 -2.86 17.01
N MET A 193 -5.37 -3.20 15.82
CA MET A 193 -6.18 -2.29 14.98
C MET A 193 -7.38 -1.74 15.72
N ALA A 194 -8.11 -2.60 16.46
CA ALA A 194 -9.31 -2.18 17.19
C ALA A 194 -9.01 -1.16 18.31
N GLU A 195 -7.80 -1.17 18.87
CA GLU A 195 -7.34 -0.15 19.82
C GLU A 195 -6.91 1.14 19.10
N LEU A 196 -6.11 1.01 18.03
CA LEU A 196 -5.65 2.15 17.22
C LEU A 196 -6.81 2.95 16.62
N GLU A 197 -7.86 2.28 16.12
CA GLU A 197 -9.05 2.94 15.58
C GLU A 197 -9.80 3.78 16.62
N LYS A 198 -9.79 3.36 17.91
CA LYS A 198 -10.36 4.15 19.03
C LYS A 198 -9.52 5.40 19.33
N GLU A 199 -8.22 5.34 19.07
CA GLU A 199 -7.27 6.45 19.20
C GLU A 199 -7.28 7.39 17.98
N GLY A 200 -8.11 7.10 16.97
CA GLY A 200 -8.17 7.87 15.73
C GLY A 200 -7.05 7.55 14.73
N ILE A 201 -6.28 6.48 14.97
CA ILE A 201 -5.26 5.98 14.04
C ILE A 201 -5.93 4.98 13.10
N THR A 202 -6.10 5.36 11.84
CA THR A 202 -6.78 4.52 10.85
C THR A 202 -5.84 3.42 10.36
N CYS A 203 -6.33 2.18 10.29
CA CYS A 203 -5.53 1.04 9.90
C CYS A 203 -5.92 0.45 8.52
N ASN A 204 -4.93 -0.17 7.87
CA ASN A 204 -5.08 -0.99 6.67
C ASN A 204 -4.73 -2.45 7.00
N MET A 205 -5.71 -3.35 7.07
CA MET A 205 -5.42 -4.76 7.34
C MET A 205 -4.93 -5.46 6.07
N THR A 206 -3.66 -5.81 6.03
CA THR A 206 -2.99 -6.50 4.91
C THR A 206 -2.89 -8.01 5.15
N LEU A 207 -2.41 -8.77 4.16
CA LEU A 207 -2.28 -10.23 4.22
C LEU A 207 -3.62 -10.92 4.55
N VAL A 208 -4.71 -10.39 4.00
CA VAL A 208 -6.04 -10.98 4.08
C VAL A 208 -6.19 -11.99 2.94
N PHE A 209 -6.21 -13.28 3.28
CA PHE A 209 -6.35 -14.38 2.32
C PHE A 209 -7.70 -15.09 2.45
N GLY A 210 -8.26 -15.12 3.66
CA GLY A 210 -9.49 -15.85 3.96
C GLY A 210 -10.68 -14.96 4.32
N PHE A 211 -11.88 -15.50 4.11
CA PHE A 211 -13.14 -14.85 4.50
C PHE A 211 -13.21 -14.58 6.02
N VAL A 212 -12.68 -15.49 6.84
CA VAL A 212 -12.68 -15.34 8.32
C VAL A 212 -11.88 -14.13 8.77
N GLN A 213 -10.68 -13.91 8.19
CA GLN A 213 -9.88 -12.72 8.50
C GLN A 213 -10.63 -11.43 8.14
N ALA A 214 -11.29 -11.40 6.97
CA ALA A 214 -12.05 -10.24 6.53
C ALA A 214 -13.27 -9.96 7.42
N VAL A 215 -14.03 -11.00 7.81
CA VAL A 215 -15.17 -10.86 8.72
C VAL A 215 -14.72 -10.38 10.09
N ALA A 216 -13.65 -10.96 10.64
CA ALA A 216 -13.11 -10.54 11.93
C ALA A 216 -12.65 -9.08 11.89
N ALA A 217 -11.86 -8.69 10.89
CA ALA A 217 -11.44 -7.30 10.72
C ALA A 217 -12.64 -6.34 10.63
N ALA A 218 -13.67 -6.70 9.87
CA ALA A 218 -14.89 -5.91 9.73
C ALA A 218 -15.66 -5.76 11.06
N GLN A 219 -15.84 -6.86 11.80
CA GLN A 219 -16.53 -6.86 13.09
C GLN A 219 -15.82 -6.02 14.15
N TYR A 220 -14.48 -5.97 14.10
CA TYR A 220 -13.66 -5.16 14.98
C TYR A 220 -13.46 -3.72 14.50
N GLY A 221 -14.13 -3.33 13.41
CA GLY A 221 -14.22 -1.94 12.98
C GLY A 221 -13.13 -1.47 12.01
N ALA A 222 -12.44 -2.39 11.34
CA ALA A 222 -11.49 -2.02 10.30
C ALA A 222 -12.14 -1.11 9.25
N ARG A 223 -11.49 0.02 8.94
CA ARG A 223 -11.97 0.91 7.87
C ARG A 223 -11.52 0.45 6.49
N LEU A 224 -10.37 -0.22 6.42
CA LEU A 224 -9.77 -0.69 5.18
C LEU A 224 -9.18 -2.09 5.38
N ILE A 225 -9.43 -2.98 4.42
CA ILE A 225 -8.70 -4.24 4.26
C ILE A 225 -8.10 -4.35 2.85
N SER A 226 -6.93 -4.99 2.76
CA SER A 226 -6.19 -5.28 1.53
C SER A 226 -6.09 -6.79 1.34
N PRO A 227 -7.06 -7.44 0.66
CA PRO A 227 -6.95 -8.84 0.28
C PRO A 227 -5.95 -9.07 -0.86
N PHE A 228 -5.37 -10.27 -0.93
CA PHE A 228 -4.27 -10.62 -1.85
C PHE A 228 -4.70 -11.63 -2.93
N PRO A 229 -5.52 -11.24 -3.92
CA PRO A 229 -6.04 -12.17 -4.93
C PRO A 229 -4.93 -12.86 -5.73
N GLY A 230 -3.88 -12.14 -6.12
CA GLY A 230 -2.75 -12.72 -6.87
C GLY A 230 -2.02 -13.82 -6.09
N ARG A 231 -1.85 -13.68 -4.77
CA ARG A 231 -1.22 -14.72 -3.94
C ARG A 231 -2.12 -15.93 -3.72
N VAL A 232 -3.45 -15.73 -3.68
CA VAL A 232 -4.42 -16.82 -3.67
C VAL A 232 -4.34 -17.61 -4.98
N LEU A 233 -4.25 -16.93 -6.13
CA LEU A 233 -4.02 -17.55 -7.43
C LEU A 233 -2.70 -18.34 -7.45
N ASP A 234 -1.59 -17.75 -7.00
CA ASP A 234 -0.28 -18.40 -6.92
C ASP A 234 -0.34 -19.72 -6.14
N TRP A 235 -1.08 -19.75 -5.03
CA TRP A 235 -1.24 -20.96 -4.23
C TRP A 235 -2.03 -22.03 -4.99
N HIS A 236 -3.13 -21.66 -5.66
CA HIS A 236 -3.95 -22.59 -6.43
C HIS A 236 -3.19 -23.17 -7.64
N LYS A 237 -2.35 -22.37 -8.31
CA LYS A 237 -1.44 -22.85 -9.36
C LYS A 237 -0.58 -24.01 -8.86
N ARG A 238 0.12 -23.77 -7.75
CA ARG A 238 1.01 -24.76 -7.15
C ARG A 238 0.28 -25.99 -6.60
N SER A 239 -0.88 -25.81 -5.97
CA SER A 239 -1.57 -26.91 -5.28
C SER A 239 -2.41 -27.79 -6.20
N SER A 240 -3.00 -27.23 -7.27
CA SER A 240 -3.86 -27.96 -8.19
C SER A 240 -3.17 -28.44 -9.47
N GLY A 241 -2.00 -27.85 -9.82
CA GLY A 241 -1.33 -28.08 -11.09
C GLY A 241 -2.02 -27.41 -12.30
N LYS A 242 -3.11 -26.68 -12.09
CA LYS A 242 -3.76 -25.87 -13.13
C LYS A 242 -2.99 -24.55 -13.28
N GLU A 243 -2.61 -24.18 -14.50
CA GLU A 243 -1.77 -22.98 -14.74
C GLU A 243 -2.57 -21.70 -15.03
N THR A 244 -3.80 -21.84 -15.51
CA THR A 244 -4.60 -20.73 -16.03
C THR A 244 -6.06 -20.79 -15.55
N TRP A 245 -6.63 -19.63 -15.29
CA TRP A 245 -8.05 -19.44 -14.98
C TRP A 245 -8.60 -18.32 -15.85
N SER A 246 -9.88 -18.37 -16.17
CA SER A 246 -10.57 -17.19 -16.69
C SER A 246 -10.71 -16.15 -15.58
N PRO A 247 -10.83 -14.84 -15.90
CA PRO A 247 -10.90 -13.80 -14.87
C PRO A 247 -12.02 -13.98 -13.84
N ARG A 248 -13.15 -14.58 -14.21
CA ARG A 248 -14.30 -14.83 -13.29
C ARG A 248 -14.12 -16.08 -12.43
N GLU A 249 -13.25 -16.99 -12.84
CA GLU A 249 -12.97 -18.24 -12.12
C GLU A 249 -11.69 -18.16 -11.31
N ASP A 250 -10.94 -17.06 -11.42
CA ASP A 250 -9.74 -16.82 -10.64
C ASP A 250 -10.08 -16.92 -9.14
N PRO A 251 -9.44 -17.85 -8.39
CA PRO A 251 -9.80 -18.10 -7.00
C PRO A 251 -9.54 -16.89 -6.10
N GLY A 252 -8.58 -16.03 -6.46
CA GLY A 252 -8.35 -14.76 -5.79
C GLY A 252 -9.47 -13.76 -6.06
N VAL A 253 -9.92 -13.62 -7.31
CA VAL A 253 -11.07 -12.76 -7.67
C VAL A 253 -12.34 -13.22 -6.96
N VAL A 254 -12.64 -14.51 -6.99
CA VAL A 254 -13.79 -15.10 -6.28
C VAL A 254 -13.72 -14.84 -4.77
N ALA A 255 -12.53 -14.94 -4.17
CA ALA A 255 -12.34 -14.64 -2.75
C ALA A 255 -12.62 -13.17 -2.44
N VAL A 256 -12.12 -12.23 -3.25
CA VAL A 256 -12.36 -10.79 -3.08
C VAL A 256 -13.83 -10.44 -3.29
N GLU A 257 -14.48 -11.03 -4.30
CA GLU A 257 -15.92 -10.83 -4.55
C GLU A 257 -16.75 -11.27 -3.36
N ARG A 258 -16.45 -12.45 -2.78
CA ARG A 258 -17.10 -12.93 -1.56
C ARG A 258 -16.88 -11.98 -0.37
N ILE A 259 -15.67 -11.46 -0.19
CA ILE A 259 -15.34 -10.51 0.88
C ILE A 259 -16.10 -9.18 0.70
N ARG A 260 -16.24 -8.70 -0.53
CA ARG A 260 -16.97 -7.45 -0.85
C ARG A 260 -18.40 -7.46 -0.31
N HIS A 261 -19.03 -8.63 -0.21
CA HIS A 261 -20.40 -8.77 0.27
C HIS A 261 -20.55 -8.80 1.80
N ILE A 262 -19.47 -8.76 2.59
CA ILE A 262 -19.53 -8.77 4.07
C ILE A 262 -20.37 -7.59 4.62
N GLY A 263 -20.34 -6.42 3.97
CA GLY A 263 -21.12 -5.25 4.37
C GLY A 263 -22.57 -5.21 3.85
N SER A 264 -22.97 -6.18 3.03
CA SER A 264 -24.31 -6.27 2.44
C SER A 264 -25.27 -7.19 3.22
N VAL A 265 -24.82 -7.73 4.36
CA VAL A 265 -25.57 -8.64 5.24
C VAL A 265 -25.97 -7.95 6.54
#